data_AF-A0A2H0WSM9-F1
#
_entry.id   AF-A0A2H0WSM9-F1
#
_cell.length_a   1.000
_cell.length_b   1.000
_cell.length_c   1.000
_cell.angle_alpha   90.00
_cell.angle_beta   90.00
_cell.angle_gamma   90.00
#
_symmetry.space_group_name_H-M   'P 1'
#
loop_
_entity.id
_entity.type
_entity.pdbx_description
1 polymer ?
#
loop_
_entity_poly.entity_id
_entity_poly.type
_entity_poly.pdbx_seq_one_letter_code
_entity_poly.pdbx_strand_id
1 'polypeptide(L)'
;MLAEVPILDGGDRLGKDRQLSYPDKFRSYYRVSLQALRSSPPDSVICGPVYIAETSSGLPIRFDTYVYSQPESKKAVILGYNADDIPIAYRHSVYCSRGPSVIAQGYVGTALRGSGVGSVTELVHQDMLSRIAQRTGVLVVYEALDNNSNVLRRAISRYKDFIPKGGDPFCDAALNLRERVRVQEQEQARWYAIFGAYGKFGYGVSLSYDADTFKAFPPRNSSDGFDLEQIDRICLERDVTTDEYGRVSYSPRVTTIETGPLHEVRERKLSRLSALPSLPEAIRFSHVSPTY
;
A
#
# COMPACT_ATOMS: atom_id res chain seq x y z
N MET A 1 38.34 1.86 -16.63
CA MET A 1 38.25 2.23 -15.20
C MET A 1 36.83 2.69 -14.94
N LEU A 2 35.96 1.77 -14.51
CA LEU A 2 34.60 2.09 -14.11
C LEU A 2 34.63 2.34 -12.59
N ALA A 3 34.10 3.48 -12.16
CA ALA A 3 34.00 3.81 -10.75
C ALA A 3 33.15 2.73 -10.05
N GLU A 4 33.73 2.07 -9.06
CA GLU A 4 33.04 1.17 -8.15
C GLU A 4 31.95 1.97 -7.42
N VAL A 5 30.70 1.71 -7.77
CA VAL A 5 29.57 2.14 -6.94
C VAL A 5 29.68 1.35 -5.64
N PRO A 6 29.75 2.00 -4.47
CA PRO A 6 29.80 1.27 -3.21
C PRO A 6 28.52 0.46 -3.09
N ILE A 7 28.66 -0.87 -3.15
CA ILE A 7 27.65 -1.80 -2.68
C ILE A 7 27.49 -1.47 -1.20
N LEU A 8 26.46 -0.70 -0.85
CA LEU A 8 26.02 -0.59 0.53
C LEU A 8 25.69 -2.01 0.98
N ASP A 9 26.57 -2.60 1.77
CA ASP A 9 26.29 -3.75 2.64
C ASP A 9 24.96 -3.46 3.36
N GLY A 10 23.89 -4.02 2.80
CA GLY A 10 22.53 -3.57 3.08
C GLY A 10 21.52 -4.67 2.80
N GLY A 11 21.93 -5.90 3.02
CA GLY A 11 21.07 -7.08 3.02
C GLY A 11 21.46 -7.93 4.22
N ASP A 12 21.15 -7.45 5.43
CA ASP A 12 21.18 -8.33 6.60
C ASP A 12 20.16 -9.45 6.34
N ARG A 13 20.65 -10.58 5.83
CA ARG A 13 20.06 -11.90 6.08
C ARG A 13 19.73 -11.91 7.57
N LEU A 14 18.56 -12.40 7.96
CA LEU A 14 18.26 -12.66 9.37
C LEU A 14 19.40 -13.54 9.92
N GLY A 15 20.41 -12.89 10.49
CA GLY A 15 21.59 -13.54 11.03
C GLY A 15 21.12 -14.46 12.15
N LYS A 16 21.83 -15.57 12.31
CA LYS A 16 21.48 -16.70 13.18
C LYS A 16 21.15 -16.34 14.64
N ASP A 17 21.40 -15.10 15.07
CA ASP A 17 21.23 -14.63 16.45
C ASP A 17 20.44 -13.31 16.61
N ARG A 18 19.75 -12.78 15.58
CA ARG A 18 18.99 -11.52 15.75
C ARG A 18 17.57 -11.75 16.27
N GLN A 19 17.34 -11.31 17.51
CA GLN A 19 16.02 -11.16 18.10
C GLN A 19 15.18 -10.15 17.28
N LEU A 20 14.00 -10.57 16.83
CA LEU A 20 13.05 -9.65 16.18
C LEU A 20 12.50 -8.71 17.26
N SER A 21 12.85 -7.43 17.21
CA SER A 21 12.31 -6.42 18.12
C SER A 21 11.27 -5.56 17.42
N TYR A 22 10.02 -5.64 17.90
CA TYR A 22 8.96 -4.75 17.43
C TYR A 22 9.05 -3.40 18.14
N PRO A 23 9.21 -2.28 17.41
CA PRO A 23 9.08 -0.94 17.99
C PRO A 23 7.69 -0.73 18.61
N ASP A 24 7.58 0.07 19.69
CA ASP A 24 6.29 0.27 20.39
C ASP A 24 5.17 0.77 19.48
N LYS A 25 5.49 1.68 18.54
CA LYS A 25 4.54 2.14 17.53
C LYS A 25 4.04 0.98 16.66
N PHE A 26 4.93 0.08 16.22
CA PHE A 26 4.53 -1.10 15.47
C PHE A 26 3.59 -1.97 16.30
N ARG A 27 3.93 -2.24 17.57
CA ARG A 27 3.12 -3.06 18.47
C ARG A 27 1.73 -2.48 18.66
N SER A 28 1.66 -1.18 18.94
CA SER A 28 0.41 -0.46 19.17
C SER A 28 -0.50 -0.48 17.94
N TYR A 29 0.01 -0.04 16.78
CA TYR A 29 -0.80 0.04 15.56
C TYR A 29 -1.24 -1.34 15.04
N TYR A 30 -0.36 -2.35 15.13
CA TYR A 30 -0.73 -3.72 14.77
C TYR A 30 -1.87 -4.24 15.64
N ARG A 31 -1.74 -4.10 16.98
CA ARG A 31 -2.78 -4.54 17.93
C ARG A 31 -4.11 -3.84 17.68
N VAL A 32 -4.11 -2.52 17.52
CA VAL A 32 -5.32 -1.74 17.24
C VAL A 32 -5.97 -2.18 15.92
N SER A 33 -5.18 -2.39 14.87
CA SER A 33 -5.70 -2.82 13.56
C SER A 33 -6.29 -4.22 13.62
N LEU A 34 -5.59 -5.17 14.25
CA LEU A 34 -6.05 -6.55 14.39
C LEU A 34 -7.32 -6.62 15.27
N GLN A 35 -7.36 -5.86 16.36
CA GLN A 35 -8.55 -5.78 17.22
C GLN A 35 -9.74 -5.21 16.45
N ALA A 36 -9.55 -4.12 15.70
CA ALA A 36 -10.62 -3.49 14.91
C ALA A 36 -11.19 -4.46 13.85
N LEU A 37 -10.33 -5.23 13.18
CA LEU A 37 -10.79 -6.25 12.22
C LEU A 37 -11.60 -7.35 12.91
N ARG A 38 -11.12 -7.86 14.06
CA ARG A 38 -11.79 -8.93 14.81
C ARG A 38 -13.11 -8.50 15.45
N SER A 39 -13.24 -7.22 15.81
CA SER A 39 -14.47 -6.68 16.38
C SER A 39 -15.49 -6.24 15.34
N SER A 40 -15.11 -6.19 14.06
CA SER A 40 -16.02 -5.79 12.98
C SER A 40 -16.96 -6.94 12.62
N PRO A 41 -18.27 -6.68 12.38
CA PRO A 41 -19.19 -7.71 11.90
C PRO A 41 -18.64 -8.37 10.62
N PRO A 42 -18.66 -9.70 10.48
CA PRO A 42 -18.13 -10.39 9.31
C PRO A 42 -18.67 -9.84 7.98
N ASP A 43 -19.95 -9.47 7.95
CA ASP A 43 -20.63 -8.91 6.77
C ASP A 43 -20.10 -7.53 6.35
N SER A 44 -19.51 -6.79 7.29
CA SER A 44 -18.87 -5.49 7.03
C SER A 44 -17.42 -5.62 6.54
N VAL A 45 -16.84 -6.83 6.60
CA VAL A 45 -15.48 -7.11 6.14
C VAL A 45 -15.53 -7.60 4.69
N ILE A 46 -14.93 -6.80 3.81
CA ILE A 46 -14.59 -7.16 2.45
C ILE A 46 -13.19 -7.79 2.49
N CYS A 47 -13.13 -9.10 2.31
CA CYS A 47 -11.86 -9.82 2.32
C CYS A 47 -11.16 -9.65 0.96
N GLY A 48 -10.07 -8.89 0.93
CA GLY A 48 -9.25 -8.71 -0.26
C GLY A 48 -8.41 -9.96 -0.58
N PRO A 49 -7.64 -9.95 -1.68
CA PRO A 49 -6.77 -11.06 -2.04
C PRO A 49 -5.62 -11.25 -1.05
N VAL A 50 -5.11 -12.47 -0.98
CA VAL A 50 -3.84 -12.76 -0.29
C VAL A 50 -2.71 -12.56 -1.28
N TYR A 51 -1.78 -11.67 -0.95
CA TYR A 51 -0.61 -11.45 -1.80
C TYR A 51 0.56 -12.32 -1.35
N ILE A 52 1.26 -12.91 -2.32
CA ILE A 52 2.56 -13.52 -2.12
C ILE A 52 3.57 -12.69 -2.91
N ALA A 53 4.60 -12.19 -2.24
CA ALA A 53 5.63 -11.38 -2.86
C ALA A 53 6.98 -11.64 -2.20
N GLU A 54 8.07 -11.43 -2.94
CA GLU A 54 9.41 -11.69 -2.45
C GLU A 54 10.16 -10.39 -2.12
N THR A 55 11.03 -10.45 -1.11
CA THR A 55 12.01 -9.38 -0.87
C THR A 55 13.09 -9.37 -1.95
N SER A 56 13.92 -8.32 -1.97
CA SER A 56 15.13 -8.29 -2.79
C SER A 56 16.14 -9.40 -2.48
N SER A 57 15.98 -10.10 -1.34
CA SER A 57 16.80 -11.25 -0.96
C SER A 57 16.13 -12.60 -1.24
N GLY A 58 15.01 -12.62 -1.98
CA GLY A 58 14.28 -13.84 -2.35
C GLY A 58 13.51 -14.49 -1.19
N LEU A 59 13.22 -13.75 -0.11
CA LEU A 59 12.42 -14.28 0.99
C LEU A 59 10.93 -14.05 0.68
N PRO A 60 10.10 -15.11 0.65
CA PRO A 60 8.67 -14.95 0.41
C PRO A 60 7.99 -14.32 1.63
N ILE A 61 7.04 -13.43 1.35
CA ILE A 61 6.19 -12.77 2.32
C ILE A 61 4.75 -12.93 1.87
N ARG A 62 3.89 -13.42 2.79
CA ARG A 62 2.45 -13.43 2.60
C ARG A 62 1.85 -12.14 3.16
N PHE A 63 0.94 -11.52 2.43
CA PHE A 63 0.14 -10.40 2.92
C PHE A 63 -1.35 -10.70 2.87
N ASP A 64 -1.98 -10.70 4.03
CA ASP A 64 -3.44 -10.82 4.14
C ASP A 64 -4.06 -9.42 4.12
N THR A 65 -5.05 -9.21 3.24
CA THR A 65 -5.66 -7.90 3.02
C THR A 65 -7.14 -7.89 3.36
N TYR A 66 -7.57 -6.85 4.07
CA TYR A 66 -8.93 -6.70 4.55
C TYR A 66 -9.38 -5.26 4.37
N VAL A 67 -10.58 -5.06 3.83
CA VAL A 67 -11.22 -3.75 3.71
C VAL A 67 -12.51 -3.77 4.53
N TYR A 68 -12.76 -2.77 5.34
CA TYR A 68 -14.02 -2.64 6.06
C TYR A 68 -14.50 -1.19 6.07
N SER A 69 -15.82 -1.03 6.19
CA SER A 69 -16.47 0.29 6.12
C SER A 69 -16.52 0.96 7.49
N GLN A 70 -16.30 2.27 7.49
CA GLN A 70 -16.64 3.20 8.56
C GLN A 70 -17.69 4.19 8.01
N PRO A 71 -18.44 4.92 8.86
CA PRO A 71 -19.53 5.80 8.40
C PRO A 71 -19.18 6.78 7.27
N GLU A 72 -17.92 7.26 7.23
CA GLU A 72 -17.47 8.28 6.27
C GLU A 72 -16.26 7.84 5.43
N SER A 73 -15.73 6.63 5.64
CA SER A 73 -14.51 6.16 4.97
C SER A 73 -14.46 4.64 4.89
N LYS A 74 -13.64 4.09 4.00
CA LYS A 74 -13.26 2.67 4.06
C LYS A 74 -11.85 2.57 4.64
N LYS A 75 -11.56 1.52 5.38
CA LYS A 75 -10.21 1.22 5.87
C LYS A 75 -9.72 -0.07 5.25
N ALA A 76 -8.51 -0.07 4.70
CA ALA A 76 -7.77 -1.28 4.38
C ALA A 76 -6.69 -1.53 5.42
N VAL A 77 -6.57 -2.78 5.79
CA VAL A 77 -5.50 -3.32 6.63
C VAL A 77 -4.81 -4.41 5.82
N ILE A 78 -3.49 -4.29 5.72
CA ILE A 78 -2.61 -5.27 5.09
C ILE A 78 -1.65 -5.76 6.17
N LEU A 79 -1.63 -7.06 6.42
CA LEU A 79 -0.76 -7.68 7.44
C LEU A 79 0.20 -8.63 6.74
N GLY A 80 1.50 -8.40 6.92
CA GLY A 80 2.55 -9.17 6.27
C GLY A 80 3.22 -10.16 7.22
N TYR A 81 3.38 -11.40 6.77
CA TYR A 81 3.88 -12.55 7.51
C TYR A 81 5.05 -13.20 6.76
N ASN A 82 6.05 -13.68 7.50
CA ASN A 82 7.10 -14.53 6.93
C ASN A 82 6.60 -15.98 6.72
N ALA A 83 7.50 -16.87 6.29
CA ALA A 83 7.20 -18.29 6.08
C ALA A 83 6.75 -19.04 7.35
N ASP A 84 7.09 -18.52 8.53
CA ASP A 84 6.76 -19.11 9.84
C ASP A 84 5.50 -18.47 10.49
N ASP A 85 4.69 -17.77 9.69
CA ASP A 85 3.52 -17.01 10.17
C ASP A 85 3.84 -15.92 11.22
N ILE A 86 5.09 -15.46 11.31
CA ILE A 86 5.49 -14.37 12.19
C ILE A 86 5.11 -13.03 11.54
N PRO A 87 4.37 -12.13 12.24
CA PRO A 87 4.08 -10.81 11.71
C PRO A 87 5.36 -9.99 11.52
N ILE A 88 5.65 -9.54 10.31
CA ILE A 88 6.86 -8.75 9.99
C ILE A 88 6.55 -7.40 9.35
N ALA A 89 5.33 -7.20 8.87
CA ALA A 89 4.87 -5.95 8.28
C ALA A 89 3.41 -5.67 8.61
N TYR A 90 3.05 -4.40 8.59
CA TYR A 90 1.66 -3.98 8.49
C TYR A 90 1.56 -2.70 7.67
N ARG A 91 0.39 -2.52 7.08
CA ARG A 91 -0.06 -1.26 6.53
C ARG A 91 -1.51 -1.02 6.85
N HIS A 92 -1.81 0.21 7.22
CA HIS A 92 -3.16 0.70 7.40
C HIS A 92 -3.40 1.87 6.45
N SER A 93 -4.44 1.77 5.63
CA SER A 93 -4.85 2.80 4.67
C SER A 93 -6.30 3.20 4.90
N VAL A 94 -6.60 4.48 4.91
CA VAL A 94 -7.94 5.04 4.91
C VAL A 94 -8.27 5.54 3.52
N TYR A 95 -9.45 5.20 3.02
CA TYR A 95 -10.01 5.60 1.74
C TYR A 95 -11.18 6.53 1.96
N CYS A 96 -11.06 7.76 1.48
CA CYS A 96 -12.14 8.74 1.52
C CYS A 96 -12.51 9.14 0.10
N SER A 97 -13.79 9.09 -0.22
CA SER A 97 -14.30 9.67 -1.46
C SER A 97 -14.17 11.19 -1.39
N ARG A 98 -13.45 11.79 -2.34
CA ARG A 98 -13.29 13.24 -2.48
C ARG A 98 -13.61 13.64 -3.91
N GLY A 99 -14.86 14.07 -4.12
CA GLY A 99 -15.37 14.45 -5.44
C GLY A 99 -15.31 13.25 -6.41
N PRO A 100 -14.66 13.39 -7.60
CA PRO A 100 -14.55 12.31 -8.58
C PRO A 100 -13.43 11.29 -8.29
N SER A 101 -12.75 11.40 -7.14
CA SER A 101 -11.58 10.61 -6.80
C SER A 101 -11.69 9.94 -5.43
N VAL A 102 -10.90 8.90 -5.20
CA VAL A 102 -10.69 8.29 -3.88
C VAL A 102 -9.29 8.62 -3.39
N ILE A 103 -9.18 9.17 -2.19
CA ILE A 103 -7.89 9.46 -1.56
C ILE A 103 -7.51 8.34 -0.62
N ALA A 104 -6.31 7.80 -0.78
CA ALA A 104 -5.72 6.81 0.12
C ALA A 104 -4.64 7.48 0.99
N GLN A 105 -4.73 7.35 2.31
CA GLN A 105 -3.71 7.82 3.27
C GLN A 105 -3.40 6.71 4.26
N GLY A 106 -2.14 6.53 4.65
CA GLY A 106 -1.81 5.40 5.50
C GLY A 106 -0.44 5.40 6.17
N TYR A 107 -0.30 4.48 7.11
CA TYR A 107 0.93 4.22 7.85
C TYR A 107 1.46 2.83 7.52
N VAL A 108 2.78 2.70 7.47
CA VAL A 108 3.49 1.41 7.30
C VAL A 108 4.44 1.20 8.47
N GLY A 109 4.54 -0.06 8.91
CA GLY A 109 5.58 -0.51 9.82
C GLY A 109 6.15 -1.84 9.39
N THR A 110 7.44 -2.04 9.69
CA THR A 110 8.16 -3.30 9.47
C THR A 110 9.01 -3.61 10.69
N ALA A 111 9.05 -4.89 11.06
CA ALA A 111 9.92 -5.42 12.10
C ALA A 111 11.36 -5.65 11.61
N LEU A 112 11.57 -5.66 10.28
CA LEU A 112 12.85 -5.95 9.64
C LEU A 112 13.32 -4.76 8.82
N ARG A 113 14.05 -3.83 9.46
CA ARG A 113 14.68 -2.71 8.74
C ARG A 113 15.76 -3.23 7.78
N GLY A 114 15.88 -2.60 6.60
CA GLY A 114 16.90 -2.95 5.60
C GLY A 114 16.61 -4.18 4.74
N SER A 115 15.67 -5.05 5.13
CA SER A 115 15.34 -6.31 4.44
C SER A 115 14.55 -6.18 3.12
N GLY A 116 14.17 -4.97 2.72
CA GLY A 116 13.28 -4.74 1.58
C GLY A 116 11.78 -4.95 1.87
N VAL A 117 11.39 -5.45 3.06
CA VAL A 117 9.99 -5.67 3.47
C VAL A 117 9.10 -4.43 3.29
N GLY A 118 9.61 -3.23 3.61
CA GLY A 118 8.86 -1.98 3.40
C GLY A 118 8.56 -1.71 1.92
N SER A 119 9.49 -2.03 1.02
CA SER A 119 9.29 -1.88 -0.43
C SER A 119 8.25 -2.87 -0.95
N VAL A 120 8.28 -4.11 -0.50
CA VAL A 120 7.28 -5.13 -0.86
C VAL A 120 5.89 -4.76 -0.32
N THR A 121 5.82 -4.23 0.89
CA THR A 121 4.56 -3.75 1.46
C THR A 121 3.95 -2.61 0.62
N GLU A 122 4.77 -1.71 0.10
CA GLU A 122 4.31 -0.67 -0.83
C GLU A 122 3.94 -1.25 -2.20
N LEU A 123 4.63 -2.29 -2.68
CA LEU A 123 4.29 -2.98 -3.93
C LEU A 123 2.86 -3.56 -3.88
N VAL A 124 2.55 -4.29 -2.80
CA VAL A 124 1.22 -4.85 -2.52
C VAL A 124 0.17 -3.76 -2.45
N HIS A 125 0.48 -2.66 -1.76
CA HIS A 125 -0.46 -1.55 -1.64
C HIS A 125 -0.76 -0.91 -3.00
N GLN A 126 0.25 -0.66 -3.83
CA GLN A 126 0.07 -0.07 -5.16
C GLN A 126 -0.78 -0.95 -6.08
N ASP A 127 -0.61 -2.28 -6.06
CA ASP A 127 -1.49 -3.20 -6.81
C ASP A 127 -2.94 -3.10 -6.31
N MET A 128 -3.13 -3.13 -4.98
CA MET A 128 -4.45 -3.01 -4.38
C MET A 128 -5.14 -1.69 -4.76
N LEU A 129 -4.43 -0.56 -4.75
CA LEU A 129 -4.95 0.74 -5.21
C LEU A 129 -5.34 0.72 -6.69
N SER A 130 -4.53 0.08 -7.53
CA SER A 130 -4.82 -0.07 -8.96
C SER A 130 -6.12 -0.83 -9.17
N ARG A 131 -6.34 -1.93 -8.43
CA ARG A 131 -7.58 -2.71 -8.52
C ARG A 131 -8.79 -1.99 -7.96
N ILE A 132 -8.64 -1.21 -6.89
CA ILE A 132 -9.71 -0.34 -6.39
C ILE A 132 -10.11 0.68 -7.47
N ALA A 133 -9.14 1.32 -8.13
CA ALA A 133 -9.41 2.27 -9.21
C ALA A 133 -10.17 1.61 -10.37
N GLN A 134 -9.73 0.41 -10.79
CA GLN A 134 -10.40 -0.38 -11.82
C GLN A 134 -11.84 -0.71 -11.44
N ARG A 135 -12.07 -1.25 -10.24
CA ARG A 135 -13.41 -1.67 -9.79
C ARG A 135 -14.37 -0.51 -9.63
N THR A 136 -13.89 0.61 -9.10
CA THR A 136 -14.73 1.78 -8.85
C THR A 136 -14.94 2.64 -10.09
N GLY A 137 -14.14 2.43 -11.14
CA GLY A 137 -14.16 3.26 -12.35
C GLY A 137 -13.72 4.70 -12.09
N VAL A 138 -13.16 5.00 -10.92
CA VAL A 138 -12.71 6.34 -10.54
C VAL A 138 -11.21 6.38 -10.31
N LEU A 139 -10.66 7.59 -10.42
CA LEU A 139 -9.27 7.86 -10.13
C LEU A 139 -8.99 7.64 -8.64
N VAL A 140 -8.02 6.80 -8.31
CA VAL A 140 -7.52 6.69 -6.94
C VAL A 140 -6.24 7.49 -6.82
N VAL A 141 -6.17 8.40 -5.86
CA VAL A 141 -4.97 9.19 -5.56
C VAL A 141 -4.40 8.73 -4.23
N TYR A 142 -3.16 8.28 -4.26
CA TYR A 142 -2.42 7.97 -3.06
C TYR A 142 -1.68 9.21 -2.57
N GLU A 143 -1.86 9.56 -1.31
CA GLU A 143 -1.20 10.67 -0.64
C GLU A 143 -0.31 10.18 0.50
N ALA A 144 0.96 10.59 0.48
CA ALA A 144 1.90 10.43 1.58
C ALA A 144 2.22 11.81 2.18
N LEU A 145 1.78 12.03 3.43
CA LEU A 145 2.10 13.22 4.23
C LEU A 145 3.51 13.12 4.83
N ASP A 146 4.24 14.23 5.00
CA ASP A 146 5.63 14.26 5.52
C ASP A 146 5.73 13.73 6.95
N ASN A 147 4.63 13.82 7.70
CA ASN A 147 4.50 13.30 9.06
C ASN A 147 4.53 11.76 9.11
N ASN A 148 4.51 11.09 7.96
CA ASN A 148 4.63 9.64 7.89
C ASN A 148 6.04 9.17 8.21
N SER A 149 6.15 7.94 8.73
CA SER A 149 7.43 7.40 9.18
C SER A 149 8.50 7.45 8.08
N ASN A 150 9.76 7.69 8.46
CA ASN A 150 10.93 7.62 7.56
C ASN A 150 10.99 6.33 6.73
N VAL A 151 10.35 5.25 7.22
CA VAL A 151 10.23 3.97 6.53
C VAL A 151 9.37 4.09 5.28
N LEU A 152 8.24 4.80 5.36
CA LEU A 152 7.35 5.03 4.22
C LEU A 152 8.06 5.86 3.15
N ARG A 153 8.70 6.98 3.55
CA ARG A 153 9.44 7.84 2.62
C ARG A 153 10.52 7.07 1.86
N ARG A 154 11.32 6.24 2.56
CA ARG A 154 12.37 5.40 1.93
C ARG A 154 11.80 4.28 1.06
N ALA A 155 10.62 3.75 1.38
CA ALA A 155 9.96 2.75 0.56
C ALA A 155 9.44 3.37 -0.73
N ILE A 156 8.76 4.52 -0.62
CA ILE A 156 8.17 5.27 -1.73
C ILE A 156 9.24 5.88 -2.64
N SER A 157 10.34 6.41 -2.09
CA SER A 157 11.40 7.06 -2.89
C SER A 157 12.05 6.14 -3.92
N ARG A 158 11.84 4.83 -3.82
CA ARG A 158 12.28 3.85 -4.82
C ARG A 158 11.39 3.85 -6.06
N TYR A 159 10.13 4.27 -5.94
CA TYR A 159 9.14 4.31 -7.01
C TYR A 159 9.07 5.72 -7.60
N LYS A 160 9.64 5.93 -8.79
CA LYS A 160 9.70 7.27 -9.42
C LYS A 160 8.35 7.84 -9.86
N ASP A 161 7.34 6.98 -10.02
CA ASP A 161 5.97 7.40 -10.34
C ASP A 161 5.30 8.20 -9.21
N PHE A 162 5.96 8.28 -8.04
CA PHE A 162 5.56 9.14 -6.95
C PHE A 162 6.10 10.55 -7.15
N ILE A 163 5.18 11.50 -7.12
CA ILE A 163 5.44 12.89 -7.44
C ILE A 163 5.55 13.64 -6.13
N PRO A 164 6.74 14.15 -5.76
CA PRO A 164 6.87 15.01 -4.60
C PRO A 164 6.13 16.32 -4.84
N LYS A 165 5.71 17.00 -3.78
CA LYS A 165 5.08 18.33 -3.86
C LYS A 165 6.02 19.29 -4.59
N GLY A 166 5.52 19.89 -5.67
CA GLY A 166 6.30 20.76 -6.56
C GLY A 166 7.18 20.03 -7.59
N GLY A 167 7.20 18.70 -7.61
CA GLY A 167 7.88 17.90 -8.63
C GLY A 167 7.07 17.79 -9.93
N ASP A 168 7.76 17.45 -11.02
CA ASP A 168 7.10 17.27 -12.32
C ASP A 168 6.47 15.87 -12.44
N PRO A 169 5.18 15.77 -12.81
CA PRO A 169 4.50 14.51 -13.02
C PRO A 169 5.02 13.77 -14.25
N PHE A 170 5.15 12.45 -14.14
CA PHE A 170 5.79 11.61 -15.15
C PHE A 170 4.82 10.85 -16.06
N CYS A 171 3.50 10.94 -15.84
CA CYS A 171 2.51 10.28 -16.68
C CYS A 171 1.34 11.20 -17.03
N ASP A 172 0.72 10.99 -18.18
CA ASP A 172 -0.38 11.82 -18.70
C ASP A 172 -1.54 11.93 -17.71
N ALA A 173 -1.86 10.84 -17.00
CA ALA A 173 -2.90 10.86 -15.97
C ALA A 173 -2.56 11.82 -14.81
N ALA A 174 -1.29 11.85 -14.39
CA ALA A 174 -0.83 12.75 -13.34
C ALA A 174 -0.62 14.20 -13.85
N LEU A 175 -0.21 14.39 -15.11
CA LEU A 175 -0.16 15.69 -15.78
C LEU A 175 -1.57 16.31 -15.89
N ASN A 176 -2.54 15.53 -16.38
CA ASN A 176 -3.94 15.94 -16.46
C ASN A 176 -4.53 16.22 -15.08
N LEU A 177 -4.16 15.42 -14.06
CA LEU A 177 -4.56 15.68 -12.68
C LEU A 177 -3.95 16.99 -12.16
N ARG A 178 -2.64 17.21 -12.33
CA ARG A 178 -1.96 18.45 -11.91
C ARG A 178 -2.58 19.67 -12.55
N GLU A 179 -2.88 19.60 -13.85
CA GLU A 179 -3.52 20.70 -14.56
C GLU A 179 -4.95 20.95 -14.08
N ARG A 180 -5.74 19.90 -13.84
CA ARG A 180 -7.08 20.03 -13.25
C ARG A 180 -7.06 20.66 -11.88
N VAL A 181 -6.11 20.26 -11.03
CA VAL A 181 -5.89 20.85 -9.70
C VAL A 181 -5.51 22.31 -9.83
N ARG A 182 -4.53 22.64 -10.68
CA ARG A 182 -4.08 24.01 -10.93
C ARG A 182 -5.24 24.91 -11.35
N VAL A 183 -6.07 24.46 -12.30
CA VAL A 183 -7.25 25.20 -12.76
C VAL A 183 -8.28 25.36 -11.63
N GLN A 184 -8.54 24.32 -10.85
CA GLN A 184 -9.47 24.40 -9.71
C GLN A 184 -8.96 25.33 -8.61
N GLU A 185 -7.68 25.32 -8.27
CA GLU A 185 -7.08 26.23 -7.29
C GLU A 185 -7.14 27.68 -7.77
N GLN A 186 -6.91 27.92 -9.06
CA GLN A 186 -7.05 29.25 -9.68
C GLN A 186 -8.51 29.75 -9.63
N GLU A 187 -9.46 28.90 -9.97
CA GLU A 187 -10.89 29.24 -9.87
C GLU A 187 -11.32 29.42 -8.42
N GLN A 188 -10.87 28.57 -7.49
CA GLN A 188 -11.16 28.72 -6.06
C GLN A 188 -10.57 30.02 -5.49
N ALA A 189 -9.35 30.40 -5.87
CA ALA A 189 -8.74 31.68 -5.50
C ALA A 189 -9.51 32.88 -6.08
N ARG A 190 -9.96 32.77 -7.34
CA ARG A 190 -10.81 33.76 -7.99
C ARG A 190 -12.16 33.91 -7.28
N TRP A 191 -12.79 32.79 -6.91
CA TRP A 191 -14.05 32.78 -6.15
C TRP A 191 -13.88 33.39 -4.76
N TYR A 192 -12.80 33.05 -4.06
CA TYR A 192 -12.47 33.66 -2.77
C TYR A 192 -12.25 35.17 -2.90
N ALA A 193 -11.60 35.64 -3.96
CA ALA A 193 -11.40 37.07 -4.20
C ALA A 193 -12.73 37.83 -4.41
N ILE A 194 -13.74 37.18 -4.99
CA ILE A 194 -15.05 37.78 -5.26
C ILE A 194 -15.96 37.72 -4.02
N PHE A 195 -16.00 36.58 -3.34
CA PHE A 195 -17.01 36.27 -2.33
C PHE A 195 -16.44 36.14 -0.90
N GLY A 196 -15.15 36.44 -0.72
CA GLY A 196 -14.45 36.29 0.55
C GLY A 196 -14.44 34.86 1.08
N ALA A 197 -14.46 34.69 2.40
CA ALA A 197 -14.43 33.39 3.07
C ALA A 197 -15.61 32.46 2.73
N TYR A 198 -16.67 32.99 2.11
CA TYR A 198 -17.85 32.23 1.69
C TYR A 198 -17.79 31.79 0.21
N GLY A 199 -16.80 32.26 -0.55
CA GLY A 199 -16.57 31.87 -1.94
C GLY A 199 -16.05 30.45 -2.07
N LYS A 200 -16.93 29.49 -2.34
CA LYS A 200 -16.56 28.12 -2.72
C LYS A 200 -16.89 27.89 -4.18
N PHE A 201 -15.89 27.54 -4.98
CA PHE A 201 -16.08 27.14 -6.36
C PHE A 201 -16.57 25.69 -6.41
N GLY A 202 -17.81 25.49 -6.86
CA GLY A 202 -18.43 24.17 -7.06
C GLY A 202 -18.91 23.49 -5.78
N TYR A 203 -20.16 23.04 -5.77
CA TYR A 203 -20.64 22.05 -4.79
C TYR A 203 -19.94 20.70 -5.10
N GLY A 204 -18.80 20.44 -4.46
CA GLY A 204 -18.15 19.14 -4.57
C GLY A 204 -16.63 19.19 -4.52
N VAL A 205 -16.10 19.53 -3.34
CA VAL A 205 -14.76 19.14 -2.86
C VAL A 205 -13.57 19.83 -3.56
N SER A 206 -12.98 20.78 -2.83
CA SER A 206 -11.62 21.27 -3.08
C SER A 206 -10.65 20.09 -3.12
N LEU A 207 -9.98 19.89 -4.26
CA LEU A 207 -8.81 19.02 -4.36
C LEU A 207 -7.56 19.76 -3.84
N SER A 208 -7.57 20.22 -2.58
CA SER A 208 -6.35 20.75 -1.97
C SER A 208 -5.46 19.56 -1.57
N TYR A 209 -4.49 19.24 -2.41
CA TYR A 209 -3.49 18.23 -2.13
C TYR A 209 -2.42 18.81 -1.21
N ASP A 210 -2.67 18.79 0.10
CA ASP A 210 -1.67 19.17 1.11
C ASP A 210 -0.54 18.13 1.27
N ALA A 211 -0.57 17.05 0.49
CA ALA A 211 0.39 15.95 0.58
C ALA A 211 1.76 16.27 -0.03
N ASP A 212 2.81 15.79 0.63
CA ASP A 212 4.21 15.99 0.22
C ASP A 212 4.65 15.06 -0.89
N THR A 213 3.94 13.95 -1.09
CA THR A 213 4.14 13.07 -2.24
C THR A 213 2.82 12.41 -2.62
N PHE A 214 2.52 12.34 -3.92
CA PHE A 214 1.31 11.67 -4.41
C PHE A 214 1.58 10.76 -5.61
N LYS A 215 0.70 9.78 -5.83
CA LYS A 215 0.65 8.94 -7.05
C LYS A 215 -0.80 8.71 -7.46
N ALA A 216 -1.07 8.84 -8.75
CA ALA A 216 -2.39 8.63 -9.32
C ALA A 216 -2.51 7.24 -9.95
N PHE A 217 -3.61 6.54 -9.66
CA PHE A 217 -3.96 5.23 -10.20
C PHE A 217 -5.22 5.39 -11.04
N PRO A 218 -5.09 5.51 -12.37
CA PRO A 218 -6.25 5.68 -13.25
C PRO A 218 -7.05 4.36 -13.32
N PRO A 219 -8.38 4.44 -13.48
CA PRO A 219 -9.15 3.29 -13.89
C PRO A 219 -8.63 2.85 -15.25
N ARG A 220 -8.27 1.56 -15.38
CA ARG A 220 -7.96 0.95 -16.66
C ARG A 220 -9.14 0.07 -17.05
N ASN A 221 -9.39 -0.05 -18.35
CA ASN A 221 -10.21 -1.12 -18.89
C ASN A 221 -9.45 -2.44 -18.72
N SER A 222 -9.43 -2.94 -17.48
CA SER A 222 -8.84 -4.21 -17.13
C SER A 222 -9.79 -5.32 -17.56
N SER A 223 -9.28 -6.25 -18.35
CA SER A 223 -9.98 -7.46 -18.77
C SER A 223 -10.05 -8.52 -17.67
N ASP A 224 -9.48 -8.27 -16.48
CA ASP A 224 -9.40 -9.29 -15.43
C ASP A 224 -10.79 -9.77 -15.00
N GLY A 225 -11.86 -8.98 -15.17
CA GLY A 225 -13.26 -9.45 -15.13
C GLY A 225 -13.78 -10.06 -13.81
N PHE A 226 -12.93 -10.24 -12.80
CA PHE A 226 -13.29 -10.85 -11.52
C PHE A 226 -13.55 -9.81 -10.43
N ASP A 227 -14.50 -10.10 -9.54
CA ASP A 227 -14.68 -9.35 -8.30
C ASP A 227 -13.47 -9.57 -7.38
N LEU A 228 -13.01 -8.51 -6.71
CA LEU A 228 -11.88 -8.57 -5.75
C LEU A 228 -12.07 -9.66 -4.69
N GLU A 229 -13.32 -9.93 -4.31
CA GLU A 229 -13.72 -10.91 -3.33
C GLU A 229 -13.56 -12.36 -3.83
N GLN A 230 -13.58 -12.59 -5.14
CA GLN A 230 -13.36 -13.89 -5.77
C GLN A 230 -11.88 -14.22 -5.98
N ILE A 231 -11.00 -13.23 -5.87
CA ILE A 231 -9.55 -13.45 -5.96
C ILE A 231 -9.05 -14.00 -4.63
N ASP A 232 -8.62 -15.26 -4.60
CA ASP A 232 -8.06 -15.89 -3.41
C ASP A 232 -6.63 -15.41 -3.18
N ARG A 233 -5.79 -15.54 -4.20
CA ARG A 233 -4.35 -15.23 -4.14
C ARG A 233 -3.85 -14.46 -5.35
N ILE A 234 -2.90 -13.57 -5.12
CA ILE A 234 -2.11 -12.90 -6.16
C ILE A 234 -0.63 -13.07 -5.85
N CYS A 235 0.13 -13.57 -6.83
CA CYS A 235 1.59 -13.53 -6.78
C CYS A 235 2.08 -12.25 -7.45
N LEU A 236 2.93 -11.50 -6.74
CA LEU A 236 3.51 -10.25 -7.22
C LEU A 236 5.03 -10.36 -7.31
N GLU A 237 5.56 -9.86 -8.41
CA GLU A 237 6.97 -9.55 -8.55
C GLU A 237 7.14 -8.05 -8.78
N ARG A 238 8.36 -7.58 -8.52
CA ARG A 238 8.74 -6.21 -8.82
C ARG A 238 9.28 -6.14 -10.24
N ASP A 239 8.55 -5.48 -11.12
CA ASP A 239 9.01 -5.19 -12.46
C ASP A 239 9.86 -3.91 -12.47
N VAL A 240 10.90 -3.94 -13.30
CA VAL A 240 11.94 -2.91 -13.38
C VAL A 240 12.08 -2.49 -14.84
N THR A 241 11.60 -1.30 -15.15
CA THR A 241 11.68 -0.74 -16.50
C THR A 241 12.68 0.39 -16.53
N THR A 242 13.55 0.42 -17.54
CA THR A 242 14.49 1.54 -17.75
C THR A 242 14.06 2.32 -18.98
N ASP A 243 13.89 3.64 -18.85
CA ASP A 243 13.54 4.50 -19.98
C ASP A 243 14.74 4.83 -20.87
N GLU A 244 14.46 5.56 -21.96
CA GLU A 244 15.46 6.02 -22.95
C GLU A 244 16.53 6.95 -22.35
N TYR A 245 16.30 7.52 -21.17
CA TYR A 245 17.23 8.38 -20.44
C TYR A 245 18.00 7.62 -19.35
N GLY A 246 17.93 6.28 -19.34
CA GLY A 246 18.60 5.42 -18.36
C GLY A 246 17.95 5.46 -16.97
N ARG A 247 16.72 5.98 -16.86
CA ARG A 247 16.01 6.09 -15.58
C ARG A 247 15.24 4.81 -15.31
N VAL A 248 15.51 4.23 -14.15
CA VAL A 248 14.81 3.02 -13.67
C VAL A 248 13.50 3.40 -12.95
N SER A 249 12.40 2.77 -13.36
CA SER A 249 11.08 2.79 -12.75
C SER A 249 10.71 1.40 -12.24
N TYR A 250 9.89 1.37 -11.18
CA TYR A 250 9.50 0.13 -10.52
C TYR A 250 7.97 0.05 -10.49
N SER A 251 7.41 -1.09 -10.86
CA SER A 251 5.97 -1.30 -10.82
C SER A 251 5.62 -2.70 -10.29
N PRO A 252 4.45 -2.87 -9.65
CA PRO A 252 3.94 -4.20 -9.35
C PRO A 252 3.61 -4.93 -10.64
N ARG A 253 4.19 -6.12 -10.84
CA ARG A 253 3.79 -7.04 -11.89
C ARG A 253 3.13 -8.25 -11.26
N VAL A 254 1.92 -8.52 -11.73
CA VAL A 254 1.15 -9.70 -11.36
C VAL A 254 1.66 -10.89 -12.17
N THR A 255 2.15 -11.92 -11.48
CA THR A 255 2.63 -13.15 -12.13
C THR A 255 1.56 -14.22 -12.17
N THR A 256 0.71 -14.29 -11.16
CA THR A 256 -0.36 -15.29 -11.06
C THR A 256 -1.55 -14.73 -10.27
N ILE A 257 -2.76 -15.04 -10.73
CA ILE A 257 -4.01 -14.76 -10.03
C ILE A 257 -4.74 -16.10 -9.87
N GLU A 258 -5.03 -16.47 -8.63
CA GLU A 258 -5.87 -17.62 -8.29
C GLU A 258 -7.25 -17.11 -7.87
N THR A 259 -8.31 -17.59 -8.52
CA THR A 259 -9.70 -17.23 -8.23
C THR A 259 -10.49 -18.45 -7.77
N GLY A 260 -11.62 -18.22 -7.10
CA GLY A 260 -12.52 -19.27 -6.69
C GLY A 260 -13.96 -18.79 -6.48
N PRO A 261 -14.90 -19.71 -6.21
CA PRO A 261 -16.27 -19.35 -5.90
C PRO A 261 -16.35 -18.40 -4.71
N LEU A 262 -17.15 -17.34 -4.83
CA LEU A 262 -17.22 -16.25 -3.85
C LEU A 262 -17.48 -16.74 -2.42
N HIS A 263 -18.43 -17.67 -2.25
CA HIS A 263 -18.82 -18.20 -0.94
C HIS A 263 -17.66 -18.93 -0.26
N GLU A 264 -16.94 -19.78 -0.99
CA GLU A 264 -15.80 -20.53 -0.44
C GLU A 264 -14.63 -19.62 -0.11
N VAL A 265 -14.29 -18.68 -1.00
CA VAL A 265 -13.17 -17.74 -0.79
C VAL A 265 -13.44 -16.88 0.43
N ARG A 266 -14.67 -16.37 0.57
CA ARG A 266 -15.09 -15.54 1.71
C ARG A 266 -14.99 -16.31 3.02
N GLU A 267 -15.52 -17.52 3.09
CA GLU A 267 -15.46 -18.35 4.30
C GLU A 267 -14.01 -18.67 4.72
N ARG A 268 -13.15 -19.06 3.76
CA ARG A 268 -11.71 -19.31 4.04
C ARG A 268 -11.02 -18.06 4.58
N LYS A 269 -11.28 -16.89 4.00
CA LYS A 269 -10.66 -15.62 4.43
C LYS A 269 -11.18 -15.15 5.80
N LEU A 270 -12.46 -15.36 6.11
CA LEU A 270 -13.03 -15.07 7.43
C LEU A 270 -12.48 -16.02 8.51
N SER A 271 -12.37 -17.32 8.20
CA SER A 271 -11.72 -18.28 9.08
C SER A 271 -10.26 -17.88 9.34
N ARG A 272 -9.52 -17.48 8.29
CA ARG A 272 -8.15 -16.96 8.42
C ARG A 272 -8.07 -15.71 9.29
N LEU A 273 -8.99 -14.75 9.15
CA LEU A 273 -9.04 -13.55 9.98
C LEU A 273 -9.10 -13.90 11.48
N SER A 274 -9.91 -14.91 11.84
CA SER A 274 -10.00 -15.39 13.21
C SER A 274 -8.70 -16.04 13.71
N ALA A 275 -7.99 -16.73 12.81
CA ALA A 275 -6.74 -17.43 13.08
C ALA A 275 -5.48 -16.55 13.04
N LEU A 276 -5.57 -15.28 12.64
CA LEU A 276 -4.39 -14.42 12.54
C LEU A 276 -3.65 -14.33 13.89
N PRO A 277 -2.31 -14.45 13.93
CA PRO A 277 -1.61 -14.45 15.20
C PRO A 277 -1.61 -13.06 15.84
N SER A 278 -1.76 -13.02 17.17
CA SER A 278 -1.40 -11.84 17.96
C SER A 278 0.12 -11.63 17.93
N LEU A 279 0.61 -10.44 18.29
CA LEU A 279 2.05 -10.25 18.41
C LEU A 279 2.59 -11.11 19.56
N PRO A 280 3.59 -11.96 19.31
CA PRO A 280 4.24 -12.74 20.36
C PRO A 280 4.91 -11.81 21.38
N GLU A 281 4.83 -12.15 22.67
CA GLU A 281 5.45 -11.37 23.75
C GLU A 281 6.98 -11.41 23.67
N ALA A 282 7.53 -12.53 23.20
CA ALA A 282 8.93 -12.71 22.85
C ALA A 282 9.06 -13.65 21.63
N ILE A 283 9.91 -13.28 20.67
CA ILE A 283 10.30 -14.16 19.57
C ILE A 283 11.70 -14.66 19.85
N ARG A 284 11.82 -15.95 20.18
CA ARG A 284 13.09 -16.66 20.10
C ARG A 284 13.03 -17.50 18.83
N PHE A 285 13.94 -17.24 17.90
CA PHE A 285 14.12 -18.15 16.77
C PHE A 285 14.78 -19.42 17.31
N SER A 286 14.00 -20.49 17.44
CA SER A 286 14.56 -21.83 17.60
C SER A 286 14.50 -22.49 16.24
N HIS A 287 15.62 -22.56 15.53
CA HIS A 287 15.71 -23.49 14.41
C HIS A 287 16.55 -24.69 14.79
N VAL A 288 15.90 -25.86 14.70
CA VAL A 288 16.52 -27.16 14.53
C VAL A 288 17.23 -27.12 13.18
N SER A 289 18.54 -27.37 13.18
CA SER A 289 19.36 -27.46 11.96
C SER A 289 18.82 -28.54 11.03
N PRO A 290 18.79 -28.34 9.69
CA PRO A 290 18.73 -29.47 8.79
C PRO A 290 20.05 -30.24 8.95
N THR A 291 19.97 -31.49 9.40
CA THR A 291 21.05 -32.46 9.25
C THR A 291 21.30 -32.65 7.76
N TYR A 292 22.41 -32.09 7.27
CA TYR A 292 23.07 -32.57 6.06
C TYR A 292 24.18 -33.53 6.48
#